data_AF-A0A8C6UKT4-F1
#
_entry.id   AF-A0A8C6UKT4-F1
#
_cell.length_a   1.000
_cell.length_b   1.000
_cell.length_c   1.000
_cell.angle_alpha   90.00
_cell.angle_beta   90.00
_cell.angle_gamma   90.00
#
_symmetry.space_group_name_H-M   'P 1'
#
loop_
_entity.id
_entity.type
_entity.pdbx_description
1 polymer ?
#
loop_
_entity_poly.entity_id
_entity_poly.type
_entity_poly.pdbx_seq_one_letter_code
_entity_poly.pdbx_strand_id
1 'polypeptide(L)'
;MNSIIGGYNPVTKATAEAQEICDKIRPSVQAQVNTVFSEFTAVEHRSQVVAGTNWQIKVHVGGQNYVHITVFEALGCNGGELTLSGVESDMKKDSPL
;
A
#
# COMPACT_ATOMS: atom_id res chain seq x y z
N MET A 1 20.55 5.85 -11.22
CA MET A 1 19.46 4.85 -11.32
C MET A 1 18.49 5.32 -12.38
N ASN A 2 18.29 4.55 -13.44
CA ASN A 2 17.39 4.91 -14.54
C ASN A 2 15.95 4.65 -14.10
N SER A 3 15.23 5.70 -13.70
CA SER A 3 13.79 5.61 -13.45
C SER A 3 13.10 5.33 -14.79
N ILE A 4 12.40 4.19 -14.89
CA ILE A 4 11.57 3.88 -16.05
C ILE A 4 10.32 4.75 -15.93
N ILE A 5 9.98 5.50 -16.98
CA ILE A 5 8.77 6.33 -16.99
C ILE A 5 7.56 5.41 -16.81
N GLY A 6 6.74 5.68 -15.80
CA GLY A 6 5.59 4.85 -15.45
C GLY A 6 5.96 3.51 -14.80
N GLY A 7 7.21 3.28 -14.39
CA GLY A 7 7.58 2.14 -13.55
C GLY A 7 7.47 2.45 -12.05
N TYR A 8 7.42 1.42 -11.20
CA TYR A 8 7.58 1.61 -9.77
C TYR A 8 9.02 2.07 -9.44
N ASN A 9 9.12 2.97 -8.46
CA ASN A 9 10.40 3.29 -7.85
C ASN A 9 10.93 2.11 -7.01
N PRO A 10 12.21 2.13 -6.62
CA PRO A 10 12.76 1.12 -5.72
C PRO A 10 11.99 1.07 -4.40
N VAL A 11 11.93 -0.12 -3.79
CA VAL A 11 11.32 -0.31 -2.47
C VAL A 11 12.10 0.46 -1.41
N THR A 12 11.39 1.25 -0.61
CA THR A 12 11.93 2.00 0.53
C THR A 12 11.17 1.67 1.81
N LYS A 13 11.69 2.10 2.96
CA LYS A 13 10.95 2.02 4.24
C LYS A 13 9.71 2.90 4.19
N ALA A 14 8.69 2.47 4.94
CA ALA A 14 7.44 3.20 4.99
C ALA A 14 7.60 4.60 5.58
N THR A 15 6.99 5.59 4.92
CA THR A 15 6.89 6.97 5.40
C THR A 15 5.62 7.17 6.24
N ALA A 16 5.50 8.32 6.90
CA ALA A 16 4.27 8.72 7.57
C ALA A 16 3.08 8.76 6.60
N GLU A 17 3.29 9.26 5.38
CA GLU A 17 2.27 9.30 4.32
C GLU A 17 1.76 7.89 3.95
N ALA A 18 2.66 6.92 3.79
CA ALA A 18 2.26 5.54 3.53
C ALA A 18 1.44 4.94 4.68
N GLN A 19 1.78 5.26 5.93
CA GLN A 19 0.99 4.86 7.09
C GLN A 19 -0.38 5.55 7.11
N GLU A 20 -0.45 6.86 6.83
CA GLU A 20 -1.71 7.60 6.75
C GLU A 20 -2.63 7.07 5.66
N ILE A 21 -2.06 6.67 4.51
CA ILE A 21 -2.78 5.93 3.49
C ILE A 21 -3.32 4.66 4.15
N CYS A 22 -2.47 3.76 4.65
CA CYS A 22 -2.90 2.51 5.29
C CYS A 22 -4.05 2.70 6.30
N ASP A 23 -3.97 3.71 7.16
CA ASP A 23 -5.01 3.98 8.17
C ASP A 23 -6.36 4.33 7.54
N LYS A 24 -6.37 5.15 6.48
CA LYS A 24 -7.59 5.53 5.74
C LYS A 24 -8.21 4.35 4.99
N ILE A 25 -7.38 3.50 4.39
CA ILE A 25 -7.83 2.38 3.55
C ILE A 25 -8.11 1.10 4.36
N ARG A 26 -7.61 0.96 5.59
CA ARG A 26 -7.77 -0.24 6.43
C ARG A 26 -9.19 -0.83 6.44
N PRO A 27 -10.28 -0.05 6.59
CA PRO A 27 -11.63 -0.62 6.56
C PRO A 27 -11.94 -1.37 5.26
N SER A 28 -11.53 -0.84 4.11
CA SER A 28 -11.77 -1.46 2.81
C SER A 28 -10.93 -2.74 2.62
N VAL A 29 -9.69 -2.77 3.15
CA VAL A 29 -8.85 -3.98 3.12
C VAL A 29 -9.50 -5.09 3.92
N GLN A 30 -9.91 -4.79 5.16
CA GLN A 30 -10.56 -5.75 6.05
C GLN A 30 -11.87 -6.29 5.45
N ALA A 31 -12.64 -5.42 4.80
CA ALA A 31 -13.85 -5.82 4.08
C ALA A 31 -13.54 -6.75 2.90
N GLN A 32 -12.51 -6.43 2.09
CA GLN A 32 -12.13 -7.23 0.92
C GLN A 32 -11.63 -8.64 1.30
N VAL A 33 -10.87 -8.76 2.39
CA VAL A 33 -10.32 -10.06 2.85
C VAL A 33 -11.15 -10.73 3.95
N ASN A 34 -12.31 -10.16 4.29
CA ASN A 34 -13.21 -10.62 5.35
C ASN A 34 -12.49 -10.98 6.67
N THR A 35 -11.52 -10.14 7.07
CA THR A 35 -10.66 -10.39 8.24
C THR A 35 -10.45 -9.09 8.99
N VAL A 36 -10.51 -9.14 10.33
CA VAL A 36 -10.15 -8.01 11.20
C VAL A 36 -8.69 -8.18 11.64
N PHE A 37 -7.86 -7.18 11.35
CA PHE A 37 -6.46 -7.22 11.72
C PHE A 37 -6.24 -6.62 13.11
N SER A 38 -5.37 -7.22 13.93
CA SER A 38 -5.00 -6.67 15.23
C SER A 38 -4.04 -5.49 15.10
N GLU A 39 -3.16 -5.55 14.10
CA GLU A 39 -2.18 -4.51 13.76
C GLU A 39 -2.40 -4.05 12.31
N PHE A 40 -1.90 -2.88 11.95
CA PHE A 40 -1.97 -2.40 10.57
C PHE A 40 -0.87 -1.37 10.30
N THR A 41 0.38 -1.83 10.34
CA THR A 41 1.56 -0.97 10.29
C THR A 41 2.26 -1.10 8.95
N ALA A 42 2.39 0.01 8.22
CA ALA A 42 3.17 0.08 7.00
C ALA A 42 4.67 -0.13 7.32
N VAL A 43 5.33 -1.00 6.57
CA VAL A 43 6.74 -1.37 6.82
C VAL A 43 7.64 -0.93 5.67
N GLU A 44 7.21 -1.21 4.45
CA GLU A 44 7.91 -0.88 3.21
C GLU A 44 6.90 -0.42 2.17
N HIS A 45 7.33 0.43 1.24
CA HIS A 45 6.51 0.80 0.11
C HIS A 45 7.34 1.05 -1.15
N ARG A 46 6.64 1.10 -2.26
CA ARG A 46 7.08 1.72 -3.51
C ARG A 46 5.90 2.42 -4.15
N SER A 47 6.17 3.39 -5.01
CA SER A 47 5.15 4.15 -5.72
C SER A 47 5.47 4.26 -7.21
N GLN A 48 4.42 4.49 -7.98
CA GLN A 48 4.47 4.64 -9.43
C GLN A 48 3.59 5.83 -9.81
N VAL A 49 4.18 6.80 -10.51
CA VAL A 49 3.45 7.96 -11.04
C VAL A 49 2.71 7.57 -12.31
N VAL A 50 1.42 7.86 -12.35
CA VAL A 50 0.49 7.67 -13.48
C VAL A 50 -0.36 8.93 -13.66
N ALA A 51 -1.60 8.83 -14.15
CA ALA A 51 -2.60 9.90 -14.00
C ALA A 51 -3.13 9.98 -12.55
N GLY A 52 -2.21 10.08 -11.59
CA GLY A 52 -2.38 9.81 -10.17
C GLY A 52 -1.13 9.11 -9.63
N THR A 53 -1.23 8.47 -8.48
CA THR A 53 -0.14 7.69 -7.88
C THR A 53 -0.63 6.32 -7.49
N ASN A 54 0.03 5.26 -7.97
CA ASN A 54 -0.14 3.93 -7.40
C ASN A 54 0.85 3.75 -6.26
N TRP A 55 0.36 3.36 -5.10
CA TRP A 55 1.12 2.99 -3.92
C TRP A 55 1.06 1.47 -3.74
N GLN A 56 2.21 0.81 -3.63
CA GLN A 56 2.30 -0.57 -3.16
C GLN A 56 2.96 -0.57 -1.79
N ILE A 57 2.24 -1.08 -0.79
CA ILE A 57 2.63 -0.97 0.62
C ILE A 57 2.59 -2.36 1.25
N LYS A 58 3.69 -2.77 1.86
CA LYS A 58 3.76 -3.95 2.73
C LYS A 58 3.30 -3.54 4.12
N VAL A 59 2.26 -4.20 4.61
CA VAL A 59 1.62 -3.90 5.88
C VAL A 59 1.75 -5.10 6.80
N HIS A 60 2.28 -4.90 8.00
CA HIS A 60 2.27 -5.88 9.07
C HIS A 60 0.90 -5.87 9.74
N VAL A 61 0.26 -7.05 9.80
CA VAL A 61 -1.13 -7.21 10.27
C VAL A 61 -1.26 -8.04 11.55
N GLY A 62 -0.13 -8.40 12.16
CA GLY A 62 -0.07 -9.14 13.42
C GLY A 62 0.83 -10.36 13.36
N GLY A 63 1.60 -10.59 14.44
CA GLY A 63 2.49 -11.75 14.54
C GLY A 63 3.48 -11.82 13.37
N GLN A 64 3.45 -12.91 12.59
CA GLN A 64 4.29 -13.09 11.39
C GLN A 64 3.53 -12.86 10.07
N ASN A 65 2.33 -12.27 10.13
CA ASN A 65 1.45 -12.11 8.98
C ASN A 65 1.54 -10.70 8.41
N TYR A 66 1.59 -10.63 7.09
CA TYR A 66 1.66 -9.40 6.32
C TYR A 66 0.62 -9.45 5.20
N VAL A 67 0.27 -8.29 4.68
CA VAL A 67 -0.45 -8.13 3.43
C VAL A 67 0.29 -7.12 2.57
N HIS A 68 0.22 -7.26 1.25
CA HIS A 68 0.60 -6.19 0.34
C HIS A 68 -0.67 -5.55 -0.19
N ILE A 69 -0.75 -4.22 -0.09
CA ILE A 69 -1.89 -3.47 -0.61
C ILE A 69 -1.44 -2.61 -1.78
N THR A 70 -2.29 -2.52 -2.80
CA THR A 70 -2.14 -1.55 -3.88
C THR A 70 -3.24 -0.52 -3.75
N VAL A 71 -2.87 0.75 -3.62
CA VAL A 71 -3.79 1.88 -3.43
C VAL A 71 -3.55 2.88 -4.55
N PHE A 72 -4.62 3.28 -5.22
CA PHE A 72 -4.57 4.37 -6.18
C PHE A 72 -4.94 5.68 -5.48
N GLU A 73 -4.12 6.70 -5.67
CA GLU A 73 -4.38 8.06 -5.25
C GLU A 73 -4.64 8.91 -6.50
N ALA A 74 -5.84 9.50 -6.57
CA ALA A 74 -6.18 10.41 -7.65
C ALA A 74 -5.34 11.70 -7.59
N LEU A 75 -5.15 12.37 -8.72
CA LEU A 75 -4.52 13.69 -8.73
C LEU A 75 -5.31 14.69 -7.85
N GLY A 76 -4.63 15.67 -7.27
CA GLY A 76 -5.28 16.68 -6.44
C GLY A 76 -6.38 17.48 -7.16
N CYS A 77 -6.24 17.71 -8.47
CA CYS A 77 -7.30 18.33 -9.29
C CYS A 77 -8.56 17.45 -9.42
N ASN A 78 -8.43 16.16 -9.12
CA ASN A 78 -9.50 15.16 -9.12
C ASN A 78 -9.93 14.79 -7.69
N GLY A 79 -9.57 15.60 -6.69
CA GLY A 79 -10.01 15.43 -5.30
C GLY A 79 -9.08 14.60 -4.41
N GLY A 80 -8.01 14.00 -4.93
CA GLY A 80 -7.04 13.26 -4.10
C GLY A 80 -7.61 12.00 -3.43
N GLU A 81 -8.66 11.41 -4.01
CA GLU A 81 -9.32 10.23 -3.44
C GLU A 81 -8.38 9.01 -3.42
N LEU A 82 -8.43 8.24 -2.33
CA LEU A 82 -7.70 6.99 -2.16
C LEU A 82 -8.63 5.79 -2.40
N THR A 83 -8.23 4.91 -3.31
CA THR A 83 -9.01 3.74 -3.71
C THR A 83 -8.20 2.46 -3.60
N LEU A 84 -8.76 1.46 -2.89
CA LEU A 84 -8.17 0.12 -2.86
C LEU A 84 -8.21 -0.49 -4.26
N SER A 85 -7.04 -0.80 -4.81
CA SER A 85 -6.93 -1.42 -6.14
C SER A 85 -6.53 -2.89 -6.06
N GLY A 86 -5.90 -3.33 -4.97
CA GLY A 86 -5.55 -4.73 -4.78
C GLY A 86 -5.10 -5.06 -3.36
N VAL A 87 -5.30 -6.31 -2.97
CA VAL A 87 -4.81 -6.89 -1.72
C VAL A 87 -4.24 -8.27 -2.00
N GLU A 88 -3.01 -8.50 -1.56
CA GLU A 88 -2.35 -9.81 -1.57
C GLU A 88 -2.22 -10.27 -0.12
N SER A 89 -2.96 -11.33 0.23
CA SER A 89 -2.94 -11.95 1.56
C SER A 89 -1.79 -12.95 1.70
N ASP A 90 -1.62 -13.49 2.91
CA ASP A 90 -0.67 -14.57 3.20
C ASP A 90 0.82 -14.22 2.97
N MET A 91 1.12 -12.91 2.97
CA MET A 91 2.49 -12.43 2.87
C MET A 91 3.24 -12.61 4.19
N LYS A 92 4.56 -12.67 4.09
CA LYS A 92 5.50 -12.75 5.22
C LYS A 92 6.45 -11.56 5.19
N LYS A 93 7.20 -11.39 6.28
CA LYS A 93 8.18 -10.30 6.41
C LYS A 93 9.14 -10.23 5.21
N ASP A 94 9.64 -11.38 4.78
CA ASP A 94 10.61 -11.52 3.70
C ASP A 94 9.98 -11.63 2.30
N SER A 95 8.64 -11.60 2.19
CA SER A 95 7.98 -11.52 0.88
C SER A 95 8.41 -10.23 0.17
N PRO A 96 8.90 -10.29 -1.07
CA PRO A 96 9.31 -9.09 -1.80
C PRO A 96 8.08 -8.28 -2.21
N LEU A 97 8.19 -6.95 -2.14
CA LEU A 97 7.27 -6.01 -2.79
C LEU A 97 7.55 -5.93 -4.28
#